data_AF-Q7V0A4-F1
#
_entry.id   AF-Q7V0A4-F1
#
_cell.length_a   1.000
_cell.length_b   1.000
_cell.length_c   1.000
_cell.angle_alpha   90.00
_cell.angle_beta   90.00
_cell.angle_gamma   90.00
#
_symmetry.space_group_name_H-M   'P 1'
#
loop_
_entity.id
_entity.type
_entity.pdbx_description
1 polymer ?
#
loop_
_entity_poly.entity_id
_entity_poly.type
_entity_poly.pdbx_seq_one_letter_code
_entity_poly.pdbx_strand_id
1 'polypeptide(L)'
;MSESNNLPQAISHKKLTYLMLNAQKDLNASDDKKNIESLEKQEFDELINNWEIVTKDVINTISKRNKNLLKNKSSNSLIALGAMEVHLNMALQALNAFKKDSLD
;
A
#
# COMPACT_ATOMS: atom_id res chain seq x y z
N MET A 1 -35.19 25.79 -35.78
CA MET A 1 -36.24 25.41 -34.83
C MET A 1 -35.57 24.64 -33.71
N SER A 2 -35.57 25.20 -32.50
CA SER A 2 -34.82 24.70 -31.36
C SER A 2 -35.61 23.56 -30.71
N GLU A 3 -35.06 22.35 -30.69
CA GLU A 3 -35.61 21.23 -29.94
C GLU A 3 -35.69 21.61 -28.46
N SER A 4 -36.91 21.65 -27.93
CA SER A 4 -37.17 21.93 -26.53
C SER A 4 -36.60 20.79 -25.67
N ASN A 5 -35.67 21.13 -24.80
CA ASN A 5 -35.08 20.20 -23.83
C ASN A 5 -36.20 19.68 -22.91
N ASN A 6 -36.64 18.43 -23.09
CA ASN A 6 -37.79 17.83 -22.39
C ASN A 6 -37.50 17.45 -20.93
N LEU A 7 -36.52 18.11 -20.30
CA LEU A 7 -36.18 17.90 -18.90
C LEU A 7 -37.14 18.71 -18.02
N PRO A 8 -37.83 18.09 -17.06
CA PRO A 8 -38.69 18.81 -16.14
C PRO A 8 -37.84 19.78 -15.30
N GLN A 9 -38.22 21.07 -15.28
CA GLN A 9 -37.52 22.11 -14.49
C GLN A 9 -37.54 21.84 -12.98
N ALA A 10 -38.49 21.02 -12.49
CA ALA A 10 -38.57 20.62 -11.09
C ALA A 10 -39.22 19.23 -10.95
N ILE A 11 -38.82 18.51 -9.91
CA ILE A 11 -39.42 17.24 -9.50
C ILE A 11 -40.10 17.41 -8.15
N SER A 12 -41.28 16.81 -7.97
CA SER A 12 -41.91 16.80 -6.66
C SER A 12 -41.18 15.83 -5.72
N HIS A 13 -41.25 16.08 -4.41
CA HIS A 13 -40.67 15.19 -3.40
C HIS A 13 -41.19 13.75 -3.55
N LYS A 14 -42.50 13.57 -3.81
CA LYS A 14 -43.09 12.24 -4.05
C LYS A 14 -42.45 11.53 -5.25
N LYS A 15 -42.20 12.27 -6.34
CA LYS A 15 -41.59 11.71 -7.57
C LYS A 15 -40.11 11.39 -7.35
N LEU A 16 -39.38 12.22 -6.61
CA LEU A 16 -38.00 11.93 -6.20
C LEU A 16 -37.94 10.66 -5.35
N THR A 17 -38.79 10.55 -4.31
CA THR A 17 -38.84 9.36 -3.45
C THR A 17 -39.19 8.10 -4.25
N TYR A 18 -40.15 8.17 -5.16
CA TYR A 18 -40.50 7.07 -6.06
C TYR A 18 -39.31 6.66 -6.95
N LEU A 19 -38.58 7.62 -7.52
CA LEU A 19 -37.40 7.32 -8.34
C LEU A 19 -36.29 6.69 -7.53
N MET A 20 -36.01 7.17 -6.31
CA MET A 20 -34.97 6.59 -5.45
C MET A 20 -35.32 5.18 -4.98
N LEU A 21 -36.60 4.89 -4.69
CA LEU A 21 -37.06 3.55 -4.32
C LEU A 21 -36.95 2.54 -5.46
N ASN A 22 -37.15 3.00 -6.70
CA ASN A 22 -37.14 2.15 -7.89
C ASN A 22 -35.81 2.22 -8.67
N ALA A 23 -34.85 3.02 -8.21
CA ALA A 23 -33.54 3.11 -8.82
C ALA A 23 -32.80 1.79 -8.58
N GLN A 24 -32.51 1.07 -9.66
CA GLN A 24 -31.67 -0.11 -9.60
C GLN A 24 -30.26 0.33 -9.23
N LYS A 25 -29.66 -0.28 -8.21
CA LYS A 25 -28.28 -0.01 -7.82
C LYS A 25 -27.39 -0.27 -9.04
N ASP A 26 -26.60 0.74 -9.41
CA ASP A 26 -25.63 0.61 -10.50
C ASP A 26 -24.67 -0.53 -10.18
N LEU A 27 -24.75 -1.62 -10.96
CA LEU A 27 -23.95 -2.83 -10.74
C LEU A 27 -22.46 -2.53 -10.96
N ASN A 28 -22.13 -1.52 -11.77
CA ASN A 28 -20.76 -1.13 -12.09
C ASN A 28 -20.07 -0.37 -10.95
N ALA A 29 -20.82 0.26 -10.04
CA ALA A 29 -20.25 0.98 -8.90
C ALA A 29 -19.56 0.04 -7.87
N SER A 30 -19.80 -1.26 -7.96
CA SER A 30 -19.13 -2.26 -7.13
C SER A 30 -17.81 -2.76 -7.70
N ASP A 31 -17.61 -2.70 -9.01
CA ASP A 31 -16.40 -3.25 -9.65
C ASP A 31 -15.21 -2.30 -9.52
N ASP A 32 -15.45 -0.98 -9.53
CA ASP A 32 -14.38 0.01 -9.32
C ASP A 32 -13.71 -0.14 -7.95
N LYS A 33 -14.47 -0.42 -6.88
CA LYS A 33 -13.89 -0.63 -5.54
C LYS A 33 -13.03 -1.88 -5.46
N LYS A 34 -13.47 -2.98 -6.09
CA LYS A 34 -12.70 -4.24 -6.12
C LYS A 34 -11.40 -4.07 -6.92
N ASN A 35 -11.45 -3.33 -8.03
CA ASN A 35 -10.26 -3.01 -8.81
C ASN A 35 -9.27 -2.15 -8.01
N ILE A 36 -9.75 -1.14 -7.28
CA ILE A 36 -8.88 -0.28 -6.43
C ILE A 36 -8.22 -1.11 -5.31
N GLU A 37 -8.99 -1.91 -4.56
CA GLU A 37 -8.44 -2.79 -3.52
C GLU A 37 -7.41 -3.78 -4.08
N SER A 38 -7.62 -4.28 -5.30
CA SER A 38 -6.66 -5.18 -5.96
C SER A 38 -5.37 -4.49 -6.38
N LEU A 39 -5.45 -3.22 -6.81
CA LEU A 39 -4.29 -2.43 -7.21
C LEU A 39 -3.46 -2.01 -6.00
N GLU A 40 -4.10 -1.50 -4.95
CA GLU A 40 -3.44 -1.11 -3.70
C GLU A 40 -2.67 -2.29 -3.08
N LYS A 41 -3.27 -3.49 -3.10
CA LYS A 41 -2.62 -4.71 -2.64
C LYS A 41 -1.39 -5.05 -3.49
N GLN A 42 -1.51 -4.95 -4.82
CA GLN A 42 -0.40 -5.22 -5.73
C GLN A 42 0.76 -4.24 -5.52
N GLU A 43 0.47 -2.95 -5.39
CA GLU A 43 1.46 -1.91 -5.11
C GLU A 43 2.15 -2.14 -3.76
N PHE A 44 1.38 -2.51 -2.73
CA PHE A 44 1.92 -2.87 -1.43
C PHE A 44 2.86 -4.08 -1.51
N ASP A 45 2.45 -5.15 -2.18
CA ASP A 45 3.25 -6.36 -2.33
C ASP A 45 4.57 -6.08 -3.07
N GLU A 46 4.53 -5.24 -4.12
CA GLU A 46 5.72 -4.80 -4.84
C GLU A 46 6.68 -4.00 -3.95
N LEU A 47 6.15 -3.02 -3.20
CA LEU A 47 6.95 -2.21 -2.28
C LEU A 47 7.60 -3.06 -1.19
N ILE A 48 6.86 -4.01 -0.62
CA ILE A 48 7.36 -4.92 0.42
C ILE A 48 8.45 -5.83 -0.12
N ASN A 49 8.27 -6.38 -1.33
CA ASN A 49 9.28 -7.24 -1.94
C ASN A 49 10.57 -6.46 -2.25
N ASN A 50 10.44 -5.26 -2.82
CA ASN A 50 11.58 -4.38 -3.06
C ASN A 50 12.29 -3.99 -1.76
N TRP A 51 11.54 -3.65 -0.71
CA TRP A 51 12.09 -3.35 0.62
C TRP A 51 12.84 -4.54 1.20
N GLU A 52 12.32 -5.76 1.06
CA GLU A 52 12.95 -6.99 1.54
C GLU A 52 14.31 -7.23 0.87
N ILE A 53 14.38 -7.10 -0.46
CA ILE A 53 15.61 -7.26 -1.25
C ILE A 53 16.66 -6.24 -0.82
N VAL A 54 16.31 -4.94 -0.86
CA VAL A 54 17.23 -3.86 -0.51
C VAL A 54 17.72 -3.99 0.94
N THR A 55 16.84 -4.35 1.87
CA THR A 55 17.20 -4.51 3.29
C THR A 55 18.20 -5.66 3.49
N LYS A 56 18.01 -6.79 2.80
CA LYS A 56 18.97 -7.91 2.84
C LYS A 56 20.35 -7.49 2.32
N ASP A 57 20.39 -6.72 1.23
CA ASP A 57 21.64 -6.21 0.66
C ASP A 57 22.36 -5.22 1.59
N VAL A 58 21.61 -4.35 2.27
CA VAL A 58 22.13 -3.44 3.29
C VAL A 58 22.73 -4.22 4.45
N ILE A 59 21.99 -5.19 5.01
CA ILE A 59 22.48 -6.05 6.10
C ILE A 59 23.77 -6.74 5.67
N ASN A 60 23.76 -7.42 4.51
CA ASN A 60 24.95 -8.11 3.98
C ASN A 60 26.16 -7.18 3.83
N THR A 61 25.93 -5.92 3.45
CA THR A 61 26.99 -4.91 3.31
C THR A 61 27.54 -4.49 4.67
N ILE A 62 26.67 -4.31 5.67
CA ILE A 62 27.08 -3.99 7.04
C ILE A 62 27.84 -5.16 7.66
N SER A 63 27.33 -6.39 7.53
CA SER A 63 27.92 -7.61 8.11
C SER A 63 29.33 -7.91 7.57
N LYS A 64 29.64 -7.50 6.33
CA LYS A 64 30.99 -7.62 5.73
C LYS A 64 32.05 -6.76 6.45
N ARG A 65 31.63 -5.81 7.30
CA ARG A 65 32.52 -4.93 8.10
C ARG A 65 33.66 -4.34 7.27
N ASN A 66 33.34 -3.85 6.07
CA ASN A 66 34.35 -3.35 5.14
C ASN A 66 35.16 -2.22 5.78
N LYS A 67 36.46 -2.46 5.99
CA LYS A 67 37.38 -1.52 6.65
C LYS A 67 37.40 -0.14 5.99
N ASN A 68 37.17 -0.04 4.67
CA ASN A 68 37.15 1.23 3.96
C ASN A 68 35.90 2.06 4.26
N LEU A 69 34.75 1.41 4.46
CA LEU A 69 33.48 2.06 4.85
C LEU A 69 33.49 2.51 6.31
N LEU A 70 34.16 1.74 7.17
CA LEU A 70 34.25 1.98 8.60
C LEU A 70 35.41 2.91 8.99
N LYS A 71 36.32 3.20 8.05
CA LYS A 71 37.47 4.07 8.28
C LYS A 71 36.99 5.46 8.72
N ASN A 72 37.65 6.02 9.73
CA ASN A 72 37.36 7.34 10.29
C ASN A 72 35.97 7.49 10.95
N LYS A 73 35.25 6.40 11.23
CA LYS A 73 34.02 6.44 12.03
C LYS A 73 34.34 6.38 13.52
N SER A 74 33.58 7.14 14.32
CA SER A 74 33.68 7.10 15.77
C SER A 74 33.13 5.78 16.33
N SER A 75 33.53 5.42 17.55
CA SER A 75 32.97 4.25 18.25
C SER A 75 31.44 4.31 18.33
N ASN A 76 30.87 5.48 18.64
CA ASN A 76 29.42 5.65 18.72
C ASN A 76 28.73 5.40 17.37
N SER A 77 29.34 5.85 16.27
CA SER A 77 28.81 5.60 14.92
C SER A 77 28.83 4.11 14.55
N LEU A 78 29.87 3.38 14.97
CA LEU A 78 29.97 1.94 14.74
C LEU A 78 28.92 1.15 15.55
N ILE A 79 28.70 1.55 16.81
CA ILE A 79 27.65 0.96 17.66
C ILE A 79 26.27 1.22 17.05
N ALA A 80 26.00 2.45 16.61
CA ALA A 80 24.74 2.80 15.96
C ALA A 80 24.50 1.97 14.67
N LEU A 81 25.55 1.75 13.87
CA LEU A 81 25.48 0.94 12.67
C LEU A 81 25.16 -0.54 12.99
N GLY A 82 25.79 -1.09 14.04
CA GLY A 82 25.47 -2.45 14.51
C GLY A 82 24.04 -2.55 15.06
N ALA A 83 23.56 -1.55 15.80
CA ALA A 83 22.18 -1.51 16.27
C ALA A 83 21.17 -1.45 15.11
N MET A 84 21.49 -0.70 14.05
CA MET A 84 20.69 -0.65 12.82
C MET A 84 20.63 -2.02 12.15
N GLU A 85 21.74 -2.74 12.03
CA GLU A 85 21.78 -4.10 11.48
C GLU A 85 20.84 -5.05 12.24
N VAL A 86 20.82 -4.96 13.58
CA VAL A 86 19.93 -5.78 14.42
C VAL A 86 18.46 -5.41 14.19
N HIS A 87 18.11 -4.12 14.18
CA HIS A 87 16.73 -3.69 13.95
C HIS A 87 16.22 -4.03 12.54
N LEU A 88 17.06 -3.97 11.51
CA LEU A 88 16.69 -4.40 10.16
C LEU A 88 16.43 -5.90 10.11
N ASN A 89 17.28 -6.72 10.75
CA ASN A 89 17.03 -8.16 10.88
C ASN A 89 15.73 -8.46 11.62
N MET A 90 15.44 -7.73 12.69
CA MET A 90 14.20 -7.86 13.45
C MET A 90 12.97 -7.51 12.58
N ALA A 91 13.05 -6.43 11.82
CA ALA A 91 11.98 -6.03 10.89
C ALA A 91 11.74 -7.09 9.81
N LEU A 92 12.79 -7.71 9.26
CA LEU A 92 12.66 -8.83 8.31
C LEU A 92 11.99 -10.06 8.95
N GLN A 93 12.31 -10.38 10.20
CA GLN A 93 11.66 -11.47 10.92
C GLN A 93 10.17 -11.20 11.15
N ALA A 94 9.82 -9.97 11.54
CA ALA A 94 8.43 -9.56 11.67
C ALA A 94 7.68 -9.64 10.33
N LEU A 95 8.30 -9.21 9.22
CA LEU A 95 7.72 -9.36 7.89
C LEU A 95 7.51 -10.84 7.51
N ASN A 96 8.48 -11.70 7.79
CA ASN A 96 8.36 -13.13 7.51
C ASN A 96 7.24 -13.78 8.32
N ALA A 97 7.07 -13.39 9.58
CA ALA A 97 5.95 -13.84 10.41
C ALA A 97 4.60 -13.39 9.82
N PHE A 98 4.49 -12.11 9.45
CA PHE A 98 3.31 -11.55 8.79
C PHE A 98 2.95 -12.32 7.49
N LYS A 99 3.95 -12.62 6.65
CA LYS A 99 3.74 -13.41 5.42
C LYS A 99 3.30 -14.84 5.71
N LYS A 100 3.81 -15.46 6.78
CA LYS A 100 3.46 -16.84 7.16
C LYS A 100 2.00 -16.95 7.60
N ASP A 101 1.50 -15.98 8.35
CA ASP A 101 0.09 -15.95 8.79
C ASP A 101 -0.90 -15.81 7.61
N SER A 102 -0.45 -15.37 6.44
CA SER A 102 -1.29 -15.26 5.24
C SER A 102 -1.41 -16.56 4.42
N LEU A 103 -0.69 -17.62 4.80
CA LEU A 103 -0.64 -18.92 4.09
C LEU A 103 -1.43 -20.04 4.79
N ASP A 104 -1.84 -19.84 6.06
CA ASP A 104 -2.72 -20.75 6.84
C ASP A 104 -4.19 -20.32 6.75
#